data_AF-R9K9P2-F1
#
_entry.id   AF-R9K9P2-F1
#
_cell.length_a   1.000
_cell.length_b   1.000
_cell.length_c   1.000
_cell.angle_alpha   90.00
_cell.angle_beta   90.00
_cell.angle_gamma   90.00
#
_symmetry.space_group_name_H-M   'P 1'
#
loop_
_entity.id
_entity.type
_entity.pdbx_description
1 polymer ?
#
loop_
_entity_poly.entity_id
_entity_poly.type
_entity_poly.pdbx_seq_one_letter_code
_entity_poly.pdbx_strand_id
1 'polypeptide(L)'
;MIGNRKGRRSRKLLKWISRYSGYWHLICTPGDEHMNMVAARNIIKCLAKNGLYEVIFVFLSVHREEEFVKNMLSYVSLDLMLKEIQHNGMDGILRILDEHLR
;
A
#
# COMPACT_ATOMS: atom_id res chain seq x y z
N MET A 1 -20.80 -23.90 6.15
CA MET A 1 -20.42 -22.91 7.18
C MET A 1 -19.61 -21.76 6.56
N ILE A 2 -20.27 -20.73 6.02
CA ILE A 2 -19.61 -19.59 5.34
C ILE A 2 -19.49 -18.33 6.23
N GLY A 3 -20.13 -18.32 7.42
CA GLY A 3 -20.18 -17.17 8.32
C GLY A 3 -18.95 -16.87 9.19
N ASN A 4 -17.90 -17.70 9.20
CA ASN A 4 -16.87 -17.62 10.26
C ASN A 4 -15.55 -16.91 9.86
N ARG A 5 -15.25 -16.77 8.56
CA ARG A 5 -13.97 -16.16 8.11
C ARG A 5 -14.01 -14.63 8.08
N LYS A 6 -15.10 -14.03 7.58
CA LYS A 6 -15.27 -12.57 7.51
C LYS A 6 -15.29 -11.94 8.90
N GLY A 7 -16.09 -12.49 9.82
CA GLY A 7 -16.14 -12.03 11.21
C GLY A 7 -14.80 -12.15 11.94
N ARG A 8 -14.00 -13.18 11.66
CA ARG A 8 -12.65 -13.34 12.24
C ARG A 8 -11.69 -12.25 11.76
N ARG A 9 -11.77 -11.86 10.48
CA ARG A 9 -10.93 -10.79 9.90
C ARG A 9 -11.30 -9.42 10.48
N SER A 10 -12.59 -9.08 10.54
CA SER A 10 -13.06 -7.83 11.15
C SER A 10 -12.67 -7.73 12.63
N ARG A 11 -12.83 -8.81 13.41
CA ARG A 11 -12.38 -8.83 14.81
C ARG A 11 -10.87 -8.62 14.97
N LYS A 12 -10.07 -9.20 14.07
CA LYS A 12 -8.61 -9.03 14.07
C LYS A 12 -8.23 -7.57 13.80
N LEU A 13 -8.86 -6.94 12.81
CA LEU A 13 -8.65 -5.53 12.51
C LEU A 13 -9.07 -4.64 13.69
N LEU A 14 -10.28 -4.83 14.24
CA LEU A 14 -10.77 -4.04 15.37
C LEU A 14 -9.88 -4.14 16.61
N LYS A 15 -9.38 -5.35 16.93
CA LYS A 15 -8.40 -5.54 18.01
C LYS A 15 -7.09 -4.80 17.74
N TRP A 16 -6.64 -4.78 16.49
CA TRP A 16 -5.45 -4.03 16.10
C TRP A 16 -5.67 -2.52 16.21
N ILE A 17 -6.79 -2.00 15.71
CA ILE A 17 -7.17 -0.59 15.79
C ILE A 17 -7.24 -0.14 17.25
N SER A 18 -7.86 -0.94 18.12
CA SER A 18 -7.92 -0.66 19.56
C SER A 18 -6.53 -0.54 20.21
N ARG A 19 -5.56 -1.35 19.76
CA ARG A 19 -4.19 -1.34 20.29
C ARG A 19 -3.31 -0.25 19.67
N TYR A 20 -3.55 0.10 18.41
CA TYR A 20 -2.73 1.01 17.61
C TYR A 20 -3.58 2.15 17.04
N SER A 21 -4.40 2.79 17.89
CA SER A 21 -5.35 3.82 17.49
C SER A 21 -4.67 5.01 16.81
N GLY A 22 -3.48 5.41 17.27
CA GLY A 22 -2.68 6.45 16.61
C GLY A 22 -2.26 6.07 15.19
N TYR A 23 -1.87 4.81 14.94
CA TYR A 23 -1.58 4.36 13.58
C TYR A 23 -2.83 4.31 12.73
N TRP A 24 -3.97 3.92 13.30
CA TRP A 24 -5.23 3.94 12.57
C TRP A 24 -5.64 5.36 12.17
N HIS A 25 -5.54 6.33 13.08
CA HIS A 25 -5.76 7.75 12.81
C HIS A 25 -4.89 8.22 11.63
N LEU A 26 -3.59 7.95 11.70
CA LEU A 26 -2.63 8.30 10.65
C LEU A 26 -2.93 7.61 9.31
N ILE A 27 -3.34 6.33 9.31
CA ILE A 27 -3.75 5.64 8.08
C ILE A 27 -4.93 6.34 7.40
N CYS A 28 -5.88 6.85 8.19
CA CYS A 28 -7.12 7.42 7.69
C CYS A 28 -7.09 8.94 7.47
N THR A 29 -6.00 9.62 7.84
CA THR A 29 -5.91 11.09 7.82
C THR A 29 -4.79 11.53 6.88
N PRO A 30 -5.10 11.85 5.61
CA PRO A 30 -4.12 12.46 4.71
C PRO A 30 -3.78 13.89 5.19
N GLY A 31 -2.58 14.37 4.90
CA GLY A 31 -2.10 15.70 5.31
C GLY A 31 -1.82 15.88 6.81
N ASP A 32 -1.88 14.82 7.62
CA ASP A 32 -1.50 14.90 9.04
C ASP A 32 0.00 15.21 9.18
N GLU A 33 0.36 16.22 9.96
CA GLU A 33 1.76 16.66 10.14
C GLU A 33 2.68 15.57 10.72
N HIS A 34 2.12 14.58 11.40
CA HIS A 34 2.86 13.45 11.95
C HIS A 34 3.05 12.32 10.93
N MET A 35 2.39 12.40 9.76
CA MET A 35 2.56 11.43 8.67
C MET A 35 3.78 11.76 7.80
N ASN A 36 4.94 11.31 8.25
CA ASN A 36 6.17 11.33 7.45
C ASN A 36 6.57 9.91 6.98
N MET A 37 7.62 9.82 6.17
CA MET A 37 8.13 8.55 5.65
C MET A 37 8.51 7.53 6.75
N VAL A 38 9.01 7.99 7.90
CA VAL A 38 9.36 7.11 9.02
C VAL A 38 8.11 6.52 9.65
N ALA A 39 7.08 7.35 9.87
CA ALA A 39 5.77 6.92 10.35
C ALA A 39 5.11 5.93 9.38
N ALA A 40 5.07 6.27 8.09
CA ALA A 40 4.54 5.40 7.03
C ALA A 40 5.23 4.02 7.02
N ARG A 41 6.57 4.00 7.07
CA ARG A 41 7.35 2.75 7.12
C ARG A 41 7.04 1.91 8.36
N ASN A 42 6.90 2.56 9.53
CA ASN A 42 6.58 1.89 10.78
C ASN A 42 5.17 1.30 10.77
N ILE A 43 4.19 2.04 10.23
CA ILE A 43 2.82 1.58 10.04
C ILE A 43 2.78 0.36 9.13
N ILE A 44 3.39 0.43 7.95
CA ILE A 44 3.41 -0.68 6.98
C ILE A 44 4.06 -1.93 7.59
N LYS A 45 5.19 -1.79 8.29
CA LYS A 45 5.84 -2.90 9.00
C LYS A 45 4.93 -3.50 10.08
N CYS A 46 4.24 -2.66 10.85
CA CYS A 46 3.32 -3.12 11.88
C CYS A 46 2.13 -3.89 11.27
N LEU A 47 1.54 -3.37 10.19
CA LEU A 47 0.46 -4.04 9.46
C LEU A 47 0.93 -5.39 8.89
N ALA A 48 2.11 -5.45 8.27
CA ALA A 48 2.69 -6.67 7.73
C ALA A 48 2.95 -7.72 8.83
N LYS A 49 3.56 -7.33 9.96
CA LYS A 49 3.78 -8.22 11.11
C LYS A 49 2.48 -8.79 11.67
N ASN A 50 1.38 -8.04 11.58
CA ASN A 50 0.07 -8.48 12.00
C ASN A 50 -0.72 -9.18 10.88
N GLY A 51 -0.18 -9.36 9.68
CA GLY A 51 -0.88 -9.96 8.55
C GLY A 51 -2.16 -9.20 8.17
N LEU A 52 -2.09 -7.87 8.18
CA LEU A 52 -3.15 -6.93 7.80
C LEU A 52 -2.83 -6.26 6.45
N TYR A 53 -2.45 -7.06 5.45
CA TYR A 53 -1.99 -6.57 4.15
C TYR A 53 -3.03 -5.72 3.42
N GLU A 54 -4.32 -6.04 3.56
CA GLU A 54 -5.42 -5.26 2.96
C GLU A 54 -5.42 -3.79 3.42
N VAL A 55 -5.00 -3.54 4.66
CA VAL A 55 -4.95 -2.18 5.21
C VAL A 55 -3.76 -1.40 4.65
N ILE A 56 -2.72 -2.06 4.14
CA ILE A 56 -1.61 -1.38 3.44
C ILE A 56 -2.16 -0.73 2.16
N PHE A 57 -3.05 -1.40 1.42
CA PHE A 57 -3.68 -0.81 0.25
C PHE A 57 -4.62 0.33 0.60
N VAL A 58 -5.32 0.25 1.75
CA VAL A 58 -6.10 1.38 2.27
C VAL A 58 -5.19 2.57 2.55
N PHE A 59 -4.07 2.36 3.25
CA PHE A 59 -3.07 3.40 3.49
C PHE A 59 -2.58 4.04 2.19
N LEU A 60 -2.13 3.24 1.22
CA LEU A 60 -1.66 3.75 -0.08
C LEU A 60 -2.75 4.52 -0.83
N SER A 61 -4.01 4.13 -0.69
CA SER A 61 -5.15 4.80 -1.33
C SER A 61 -5.50 6.12 -0.66
N VAL A 62 -5.47 6.18 0.67
CA VAL A 62 -5.74 7.40 1.44
C VAL A 62 -4.65 8.44 1.18
N HIS A 63 -3.38 8.01 1.18
CA HIS A 63 -2.21 8.89 1.03
C HIS A 63 -1.73 9.01 -0.42
N ARG A 64 -2.55 8.62 -1.41
CA ARG A 64 -2.13 8.55 -2.83
C ARG A 64 -1.65 9.89 -3.40
N GLU A 65 -2.14 11.00 -2.84
CA GLU A 65 -1.78 12.34 -3.30
C GLU A 65 -0.53 12.90 -2.64
N GLU A 66 -0.09 12.27 -1.54
CA GLU A 66 1.11 12.68 -0.80
C GLU A 66 2.37 12.41 -1.61
N GLU A 67 3.30 13.36 -1.57
CA GLU A 67 4.53 13.30 -2.37
C GLU A 67 5.35 12.05 -2.07
N PHE A 68 5.46 11.64 -0.80
CA PHE A 68 6.22 10.45 -0.43
C PHE A 68 5.61 9.15 -0.97
N VAL A 69 4.27 9.07 -1.12
CA VAL A 69 3.61 7.91 -1.71
C VAL A 69 3.80 7.92 -3.22
N LYS A 70 3.62 9.07 -3.88
CA LYS A 70 3.90 9.23 -5.31
C LYS A 70 5.32 8.80 -5.64
N ASN A 71 6.31 9.32 -4.91
CA ASN A 71 7.72 8.98 -5.09
C ASN A 71 7.98 7.48 -4.90
N MET A 72 7.43 6.88 -3.84
CA MET A 72 7.55 5.44 -3.59
C MET A 72 6.97 4.61 -4.74
N LEU A 73 5.78 4.95 -5.21
CA LEU A 73 5.12 4.24 -6.31
C LEU A 73 5.90 4.42 -7.62
N SER A 74 6.46 5.60 -7.90
CA SER A 74 7.34 5.82 -9.05
C SER A 74 8.58 4.93 -9.01
N TYR A 75 9.25 4.78 -7.85
CA TYR A 75 10.40 3.88 -7.72
C TYR A 75 10.02 2.42 -7.93
N VAL A 76 8.89 1.96 -7.38
CA VAL A 76 8.41 0.60 -7.61
C VAL A 76 8.10 0.38 -9.08
N SER A 77 7.42 1.32 -9.74
CA SER A 77 7.14 1.25 -11.18
C SER A 77 8.42 1.19 -12.01
N LEU A 78 9.44 1.99 -11.69
CA LEU A 78 10.74 1.96 -12.36
C LEU A 78 11.43 0.60 -12.20
N ASP A 79 11.44 0.02 -11.00
CA ASP A 79 12.02 -1.31 -10.75
C ASP A 79 11.30 -2.40 -11.56
N LEU A 80 9.96 -2.33 -11.66
CA LEU A 80 9.18 -3.25 -12.49
C LEU A 80 9.48 -3.06 -13.99
N MET A 81 9.58 -1.83 -14.48
CA MET A 81 9.95 -1.55 -15.86
C MET A 81 11.36 -2.07 -16.19
N LEU A 82 12.33 -1.89 -15.28
CA LEU A 82 13.68 -2.43 -15.46
C LEU A 82 13.68 -3.96 -15.54
N LYS A 83 12.89 -4.64 -14.71
CA LYS A 83 12.73 -6.11 -14.77
C LYS A 83 12.09 -6.57 -16.07
N GLU A 84 11.08 -5.85 -16.55
CA GLU A 84 10.44 -6.15 -17.83
C GLU A 84 11.44 -5.98 -18.99
N ILE A 85 12.26 -4.92 -18.99
CA ILE A 85 13.31 -4.73 -19.98
C ILE A 85 14.36 -5.84 -19.93
N GLN A 86 14.75 -6.29 -18.73
CA GLN A 86 15.69 -7.40 -18.56
C GLN A 86 15.15 -8.71 -19.14
N HIS A 87 13.83 -8.95 -19.08
CA HIS A 87 13.21 -10.20 -19.51
C HIS A 87 12.76 -10.16 -20.99
N ASN A 88 12.19 -9.04 -21.44
CA ASN A 88 11.49 -8.90 -22.72
C ASN A 88 12.04 -7.78 -23.60
N GLY A 89 13.12 -7.10 -23.19
CA GLY A 89 13.65 -5.93 -23.89
C GLY A 89 12.69 -4.74 -23.87
N MET A 90 12.95 -3.75 -24.71
CA MET A 90 12.09 -2.56 -24.83
C MET A 90 10.70 -2.87 -25.39
N ASP A 91 10.55 -3.95 -26.15
CA ASP A 91 9.27 -4.34 -26.77
C ASP A 91 8.20 -4.68 -25.72
N GLY A 92 8.59 -5.28 -24.60
CA GLY A 92 7.67 -5.56 -23.48
C GLY A 92 7.04 -4.28 -22.93
N ILE A 93 7.85 -3.22 -22.77
CA ILE A 93 7.39 -1.90 -22.32
C ILE A 93 6.47 -1.25 -23.35
N LEU A 94 6.86 -1.25 -24.64
CA LEU A 94 6.06 -0.65 -25.71
C LEU A 94 4.68 -1.29 -25.81
N ARG A 95 4.58 -2.62 -25.65
CA ARG A 95 3.31 -3.33 -25.60
C ARG A 95 2.43 -2.89 -24.44
N ILE A 96 2.98 -2.80 -23.22
CA ILE A 96 2.22 -2.36 -22.04
C ILE A 96 1.66 -0.94 -22.25
N LEU A 97 2.47 -0.04 -22.82
CA LEU A 97 2.05 1.33 -23.12
C LEU A 97 0.94 1.36 -24.18
N ASP A 98 1.08 0.62 -25.28
CA ASP A 98 0.06 0.53 -26.33
C ASP A 98 -1.26 -0.07 -25.81
N GLU A 99 -1.22 -1.01 -24.88
CA GLU A 99 -2.41 -1.61 -24.27
C GLU A 99 -3.19 -0.63 -23.35
N HIS A 100 -2.50 0.29 -22.67
CA HIS A 100 -3.12 1.13 -21.62
C HIS A 100 -3.30 2.60 -22.01
N LEU A 101 -2.71 3.06 -23.12
CA LEU A 101 -2.85 4.43 -23.64
C LEU A 101 -3.85 4.55 -24.80
N ARG A 102 -4.57 3.46 -25.12
CA ARG A 102 -5.72 3.46 -26.03
C ARG A 102 -7.01 3.75 -25.28
#